data_AF-A0A1G3J8P6-F1
#
_entry.id   AF-A0A1G3J8P6-F1
#
_cell.length_a   1.000
_cell.length_b   1.000
_cell.length_c   1.000
_cell.angle_alpha   90.00
_cell.angle_beta   90.00
_cell.angle_gamma   90.00
#
_symmetry.space_group_name_H-M   'P 1'
#
loop_
_entity.id
_entity.type
_entity.pdbx_description
1 polymer ?
#
loop_
_entity_poly.entity_id
_entity_poly.type
_entity_poly.pdbx_seq_one_letter_code
_entity_poly.pdbx_strand_id
1 'polypeptide(L)'
;MPASKVPRVYWINIPHFDKIIHAGIFAVLCTTAYLWLSHYFSTAEKKIAFLIVLLMTGYGIGIEFIQAALIEGRSFEILDIVADFTGCVIFLLARPIVKRFGV
;
A
#
# COMPACT_ATOMS: atom_id res chain seq x y z
N MET A 1 8.17 -2.64 -10.99
CA MET A 1 9.06 -2.25 -12.12
C MET A 1 10.21 -1.44 -11.55
N PRO A 2 11.47 -1.62 -11.99
CA PRO A 2 12.58 -0.79 -11.51
C PRO A 2 12.33 0.68 -11.84
N ALA A 3 12.63 1.60 -10.91
CA ALA A 3 12.51 3.05 -11.15
C ALA A 3 13.33 3.49 -12.39
N SER A 4 14.43 2.80 -12.68
CA SER A 4 15.28 3.01 -13.85
C SER A 4 14.62 2.66 -15.20
N LYS A 5 13.50 1.93 -15.20
CA LYS A 5 12.77 1.53 -16.41
C LYS A 5 11.47 2.31 -16.63
N VAL A 6 11.15 3.27 -15.75
CA VAL A 6 10.05 4.21 -15.97
C VAL A 6 10.56 5.29 -16.93
N PRO A 7 9.87 5.58 -18.06
CA PRO A 7 10.28 6.63 -18.99
C PRO A 7 10.45 7.95 -18.23
N ARG A 8 11.67 8.50 -18.21
CA ARG A 8 11.92 9.81 -17.61
C ARG A 8 11.21 10.86 -18.43
N VAL A 9 10.05 11.31 -17.95
CA VAL A 9 9.41 12.54 -18.41
C VAL A 9 10.33 13.66 -17.93
N TYR A 10 11.18 14.19 -18.81
CA TYR A 10 12.28 15.13 -18.49
C TYR A 10 11.87 16.38 -17.68
N TRP A 11 10.57 16.64 -17.57
CA TRP A 11 9.95 17.79 -16.89
C TRP A 11 9.50 17.47 -15.44
N ILE A 12 9.45 16.20 -15.05
CA ILE A 12 9.00 15.74 -13.72
C ILE A 12 10.05 14.78 -13.15
N ASN A 13 11.09 15.32 -12.53
CA ASN A 13 12.03 14.56 -11.71
C ASN A 13 11.72 14.83 -10.23
N ILE A 14 10.63 14.24 -9.73
CA ILE A 14 10.27 14.35 -8.32
C ILE A 14 11.13 13.34 -7.55
N PRO A 15 12.05 13.79 -6.68
CA PRO A 15 12.80 12.86 -5.84
C PRO A 15 11.82 12.08 -4.96
N HIS A 16 12.07 10.79 -4.74
CA HIS A 16 11.26 9.92 -3.87
C HIS A 16 9.81 9.68 -4.33
N PHE A 17 9.49 9.93 -5.60
CA PHE A 17 8.14 9.71 -6.14
C PHE A 17 7.68 8.24 -6.04
N ASP A 18 8.63 7.30 -6.10
CA ASP A 18 8.40 5.88 -5.86
C ASP A 18 7.71 5.63 -4.51
N LYS A 19 8.11 6.32 -3.45
CA LYS A 19 7.54 6.13 -2.10
C LYS A 19 6.10 6.65 -2.01
N ILE A 20 5.79 7.72 -2.73
CA ILE A 20 4.42 8.22 -2.83
C ILE A 20 3.53 7.20 -3.55
N ILE A 21 4.05 6.59 -4.63
CA ILE A 21 3.35 5.52 -5.34
C ILE A 21 3.11 4.32 -4.42
N HIS A 22 4.12 3.87 -3.67
CA HIS A 22 4.00 2.78 -2.70
C HIS A 22 2.88 3.06 -1.68
N ALA A 23 2.91 4.21 -1.02
CA ALA A 23 1.87 4.60 -0.08
C ALA A 23 0.48 4.66 -0.73
N GLY A 24 0.38 5.19 -1.95
CA GLY A 24 -0.87 5.27 -2.70
C GLY A 24 -1.44 3.89 -3.08
N ILE A 25 -0.59 2.99 -3.57
CA ILE A 25 -0.98 1.62 -3.94
C ILE A 25 -1.47 0.86 -2.72
N PHE A 26 -0.75 0.91 -1.60
CA PHE A 26 -1.16 0.22 -0.37
C PHE A 26 -2.44 0.80 0.23
N ALA A 27 -2.65 2.12 0.16
CA ALA A 27 -3.91 2.74 0.58
C ALA A 27 -5.10 2.24 -0.25
N VAL A 28 -4.96 2.19 -1.58
CA VAL A 28 -6.00 1.67 -2.49
C VAL A 28 -6.25 0.19 -2.23
N LEU A 29 -5.18 -0.61 -2.12
CA LEU A 29 -5.27 -2.06 -1.88
C LEU A 29 -5.98 -2.38 -0.56
N CYS A 30 -5.65 -1.68 0.52
CA CYS A 30 -6.33 -1.84 1.79
C CYS A 30 -7.82 -1.43 1.69
N THR A 31 -8.11 -0.33 1.00
CA THR A 31 -9.47 0.19 0.82
C THR A 31 -10.35 -0.77 0.04
N THR A 32 -9.85 -1.32 -1.08
CA THR A 32 -10.61 -2.26 -1.91
C THR A 32 -10.85 -3.58 -1.18
N ALA A 33 -9.82 -4.11 -0.50
CA ALA A 33 -9.96 -5.31 0.33
C ALA A 33 -10.99 -5.10 1.45
N TYR A 34 -10.99 -3.92 2.07
CA TYR A 34 -11.92 -3.55 3.13
C TYR A 34 -13.36 -3.46 2.61
N LEU A 35 -13.60 -2.76 1.50
CA LEU A 35 -14.93 -2.63 0.92
C LEU A 35 -15.54 -3.99 0.60
N TRP A 36 -14.73 -4.89 0.01
CA TRP A 36 -15.20 -6.24 -0.30
C TRP A 36 -15.50 -7.05 0.96
N LEU A 37 -14.59 -7.12 1.93
CA LEU A 37 -14.77 -7.94 3.14
C LEU A 37 -15.86 -7.38 4.07
N SER A 38 -15.93 -6.06 4.24
CA SER A 38 -16.91 -5.42 5.12
C SER A 38 -18.34 -5.50 4.58
N HIS A 39 -18.51 -5.64 3.27
CA HIS A 39 -19.81 -5.92 2.66
C HIS A 39 -20.39 -7.27 3.12
N TYR A 40 -19.57 -8.33 3.15
CA TYR A 40 -20.00 -9.65 3.59
C TYR A 40 -20.05 -9.82 5.12
N PHE A 41 -19.18 -9.10 5.84
CA PHE A 41 -18.98 -9.28 7.29
C PHE A 41 -19.15 -7.95 8.07
N SER A 42 -20.30 -7.29 7.89
CA SER A 42 -20.57 -5.95 8.42
C SER A 42 -20.42 -5.81 9.94
N THR A 43 -20.76 -6.84 10.71
CA THR A 43 -20.64 -6.84 12.18
C THR A 43 -19.19 -6.95 12.67
N ALA A 44 -18.28 -7.44 11.83
CA ALA A 44 -16.86 -7.60 12.12
C ALA A 44 -15.95 -6.54 11.45
N GLU A 45 -16.54 -5.49 10.88
CA GLU A 45 -15.86 -4.46 10.09
C GLU A 45 -14.56 -3.92 10.72
N LYS A 46 -14.59 -3.54 12.01
CA LYS A 46 -13.40 -3.03 12.70
C LYS A 46 -12.27 -4.07 12.81
N LYS A 47 -12.63 -5.34 13.02
CA LYS A 47 -11.67 -6.46 13.08
C LYS A 47 -11.05 -6.69 11.70
N ILE A 48 -11.87 -6.62 10.65
CA ILE A 48 -11.42 -6.73 9.26
C ILE A 48 -10.43 -5.62 8.92
N ALA A 49 -10.73 -4.37 9.27
CA ALA A 49 -9.82 -3.25 9.00
C ALA A 49 -8.46 -3.44 9.68
N PHE A 50 -8.43 -3.90 10.93
CA PHE A 50 -7.18 -4.20 11.63
C PHE A 50 -6.42 -5.37 10.99
N LEU A 51 -7.12 -6.44 10.62
CA LEU A 51 -6.54 -7.62 9.98
C LEU A 51 -5.95 -7.29 8.61
N ILE A 52 -6.63 -6.44 7.82
CA ILE A 52 -6.12 -5.93 6.54
C ILE A 52 -4.80 -5.21 6.74
N VAL A 53 -4.71 -4.30 7.71
CA VAL A 53 -3.48 -3.54 7.96
C VAL A 53 -2.34 -4.46 8.35
N LEU A 54 -2.60 -5.44 9.22
CA LEU A 54 -1.59 -6.43 9.62
C LEU A 54 -1.10 -7.26 8.41
N LEU A 55 -2.03 -7.78 7.61
CA LEU A 55 -1.71 -8.60 6.45
C LEU A 55 -1.00 -7.80 5.35
N MET A 56 -1.46 -6.57 5.08
CA MET A 56 -0.88 -5.72 4.04
C MET A 56 0.49 -5.18 4.46
N THR A 57 0.71 -4.86 5.74
CA THR A 57 2.06 -4.52 6.23
C THR A 57 3.00 -5.71 6.07
N GLY A 58 2.56 -6.92 6.44
CA GLY A 58 3.35 -8.14 6.24
C GLY A 58 3.62 -8.43 4.75
N TYR A 59 2.64 -8.18 3.89
CA TYR A 59 2.77 -8.29 2.44
C TYR A 59 3.80 -7.29 1.91
N GLY A 60 3.75 -6.01 2.29
CA GLY A 60 4.74 -4.98 1.90
C GLY A 60 6.17 -5.36 2.26
N ILE A 61 6.38 -5.81 3.51
CA ILE A 61 7.69 -6.33 3.93
C ILE A 61 8.11 -7.52 3.07
N GLY A 62 7.20 -8.48 2.84
CA GLY A 62 7.48 -9.67 2.05
C GLY A 62 7.84 -9.36 0.59
N ILE A 63 7.11 -8.44 -0.06
CA ILE A 63 7.43 -8.05 -1.43
C ILE A 63 8.79 -7.35 -1.49
N GLU A 64 9.18 -6.57 -0.48
CA GLU A 64 10.46 -5.88 -0.47
C GLU A 64 11.63 -6.88 -0.45
N PHE A 65 11.54 -7.94 0.35
CA PHE A 65 12.50 -9.04 0.32
C PHE A 65 12.54 -9.76 -1.03
N ILE A 66 11.37 -10.02 -1.62
CA ILE A 66 11.27 -10.67 -2.93
C ILE A 66 11.87 -9.79 -4.03
N GLN A 67 11.60 -8.48 -4.00
CA GLN A 67 12.14 -7.52 -4.98
C GLN A 67 13.66 -7.44 -4.87
N ALA A 68 14.20 -7.34 -3.66
CA ALA A 68 15.64 -7.32 -3.43
C ALA A 68 16.34 -8.63 -3.87
N ALA A 69 15.66 -9.77 -3.77
CA ALA A 69 16.22 -11.07 -4.14
C ALA A 69 16.09 -11.40 -5.64
N LEU A 70 15.00 -10.99 -6.30
CA LEU A 70 14.64 -11.46 -7.64
C LEU A 70 14.67 -10.38 -8.73
N ILE A 71 14.73 -9.09 -8.37
CA ILE A 71 14.70 -7.99 -9.34
C ILE A 71 16.06 -7.33 -9.43
N GLU A 72 16.78 -7.59 -10.53
CA GLU A 72 18.04 -6.93 -10.83
C GLU A 72 17.89 -5.40 -10.81
N GLY A 73 18.73 -4.74 -10.03
CA GLY A 73 18.72 -3.28 -9.87
C GLY A 73 17.71 -2.75 -8.85
N ARG A 74 16.97 -3.61 -8.12
CA ARG A 74 16.23 -3.18 -6.93
C ARG A 74 16.95 -3.63 -5.66
N SER A 75 17.26 -2.69 -4.79
CA SER A 75 17.84 -2.93 -3.47
C SER A 75 16.75 -2.87 -2.41
N PHE A 76 16.94 -3.64 -1.33
CA PHE A 76 16.12 -3.53 -0.13
C PHE A 76 16.18 -2.10 0.43
N GLU A 77 15.04 -1.44 0.54
CA GLU A 77 14.91 -0.06 0.97
C GLU A 77 13.90 0.05 2.12
N ILE A 78 14.40 0.36 3.33
CA ILE A 78 13.56 0.52 4.53
C ILE A 78 12.48 1.60 4.33
N LEU A 79 12.77 2.62 3.53
CA LEU A 79 11.82 3.68 3.24
C LEU A 79 10.61 3.20 2.42
N ASP A 80 10.73 2.12 1.65
CA ASP A 80 9.62 1.54 0.92
C ASP A 80 8.68 0.80 1.88
N ILE A 81 9.23 0.08 2.85
CA ILE A 81 8.44 -0.53 3.95
C ILE A 81 7.69 0.56 4.74
N VAL A 82 8.35 1.68 5.03
CA VAL A 82 7.71 2.82 5.71
C VAL A 82 6.61 3.43 4.84
N ALA A 83 6.82 3.53 3.53
CA ALA A 83 5.82 4.02 2.59
C ALA A 83 4.60 3.10 2.51
N ASP A 84 4.81 1.79 2.39
CA ASP A 84 3.76 0.77 2.37
C ASP A 84 2.92 0.81 3.66
N PHE A 85 3.60 0.88 4.81
CA PHE A 85 2.94 1.02 6.11
C PHE A 85 2.15 2.33 6.21
N THR A 86 2.72 3.43 5.70
CA THR A 86 2.03 4.73 5.65
C THR A 86 0.75 4.64 4.83
N GLY A 87 0.77 3.92 3.70
CA GLY A 87 -0.44 3.63 2.91
C GLY A 87 -1.52 2.90 3.71
N CYS A 88 -1.14 1.91 4.51
CA CYS A 88 -2.05 1.18 5.41
C CYS A 88 -2.65 2.10 6.50
N VAL A 89 -1.85 3.01 7.05
CA VAL A 89 -2.31 4.01 8.04
C VAL A 89 -3.26 5.03 7.41
N ILE A 90 -2.96 5.50 6.20
CA ILE A 90 -3.86 6.39 5.44
C ILE A 90 -5.22 5.73 5.25
N PHE A 91 -5.25 4.44 4.88
CA PHE A 91 -6.49 3.67 4.81
C PHE A 91 -7.25 3.68 6.15
N LEU A 92 -6.58 3.40 7.28
CA LEU A 92 -7.23 3.39 8.58
C LEU A 92 -7.87 4.74 8.94
N LEU A 93 -7.19 5.84 8.61
CA LEU A 93 -7.70 7.20 8.81
C LEU A 93 -8.87 7.52 7.88
N ALA A 94 -8.83 7.03 6.63
CA ALA A 94 -9.89 7.22 5.65
C ALA A 94 -11.10 6.28 5.86
N ARG A 95 -10.94 5.17 6.59
CA ARG A 95 -11.97 4.16 6.87
C ARG A 95 -13.35 4.73 7.25
N PRO A 96 -13.50 5.67 8.21
CA PRO A 96 -14.82 6.23 8.54
C PRO A 96 -15.50 6.93 7.35
N ILE A 97 -14.72 7.55 6.46
CA ILE A 97 -15.23 8.18 5.24
C ILE A 97 -15.64 7.10 4.25
N VAL A 98 -14.77 6.13 3.99
CA VAL A 98 -15.02 5.00 3.08
C VAL A 98 -16.29 4.23 3.48
N LYS A 99 -16.47 3.97 4.77
CA LYS A 99 -17.66 3.31 5.31
C LYS A 99 -18.94 4.09 5.03
N ARG A 100 -18.90 5.42 5.03
CA ARG A 100 -20.09 6.26 4.80
C ARG A 100 -20.59 6.22 3.35
N PHE A 101 -19.70 5.91 2.40
CA PHE A 101 -20.01 5.97 0.97
C PHE A 101 -20.07 4.59 0.29
N GLY A 102 -19.46 3.56 0.87
CA GLY A 102 -19.24 2.26 0.20
C GLY A 102 -19.77 1.01 0.91
N VAL A 103 -20.41 1.14 2.08
CA VAL A 103 -21.00 0.03 2.85
C VAL A 103 -22.38 0.41 3.37
#